data_AF-A0A2M7IV67-F1
#
_entry.id   AF-A0A2M7IV67-F1
#
_cell.length_a   1.000
_cell.length_b   1.000
_cell.length_c   1.000
_cell.angle_alpha   90.00
_cell.angle_beta   90.00
_cell.angle_gamma   90.00
#
_symmetry.space_group_name_H-M   'P 1'
#
loop_
_entity.id
_entity.type
_entity.pdbx_description
1 polymer ?
#
loop_
_entity_poly.entity_id
_entity_poly.type
_entity_poly.pdbx_seq_one_letter_code
_entity_poly.pdbx_strand_id
1 'polypeptide(L)'
;MMEYFKRWIFSLLLLPICVYFILHRGEYTLLDNFHLIVHEAGHLVFSFFGTFIQFLGGTLMQLVIPVLLLIVFYKSAMPKGMQLSLFLLGHSFINVAVYAADARTQALPLLGNGKHDWNYLLNETNLLNFDAEIGNIFFGFAILFFVLAIIFPAHRMAE
;
A
#
# COMPACT_ATOMS: atom_id res chain seq x y z
N MET A 1 33.93 -5.29 -6.56
CA MET A 1 33.49 -4.24 -5.62
C MET A 1 32.53 -3.24 -6.27
N MET A 2 32.93 -2.57 -7.36
CA MET A 2 32.11 -1.56 -8.07
C MET A 2 30.74 -2.09 -8.56
N GLU A 3 30.70 -3.32 -9.06
CA GLU A 3 29.48 -3.93 -9.61
C GLU A 3 28.46 -4.33 -8.53
N TYR A 4 28.95 -4.76 -7.36
CA TYR A 4 28.12 -5.02 -6.18
C TYR A 4 27.51 -3.71 -5.66
N PHE A 5 28.29 -2.63 -5.58
CA PHE A 5 27.80 -1.32 -5.16
C PHE A 5 26.68 -0.80 -6.08
N LYS A 6 26.83 -0.95 -7.41
CA LYS A 6 25.82 -0.53 -8.38
C LYS A 6 24.44 -1.19 -8.17
N ARG A 7 24.38 -2.40 -7.60
CA ARG A 7 23.12 -3.11 -7.30
C ARG A 7 22.34 -2.45 -6.18
N TRP A 8 23.02 -1.82 -5.22
CA TRP A 8 22.43 -1.22 -4.04
C TRP A 8 22.06 0.26 -4.21
N ILE A 9 22.50 0.92 -5.28
CA ILE A 9 22.23 2.36 -5.50
C ILE A 9 20.73 2.66 -5.39
N PHE A 10 19.87 1.84 -6.01
CA PHE A 10 18.43 2.08 -5.95
C PHE A 10 17.86 1.88 -4.54
N SER A 11 18.34 0.88 -3.79
CA SER A 11 17.98 0.71 -2.37
C SER A 11 18.43 1.89 -1.52
N LEU A 12 19.63 2.42 -1.74
CA LEU A 12 20.15 3.57 -1.01
C LEU A 12 19.31 4.83 -1.27
N LEU A 13 18.75 4.96 -2.48
CA LEU A 13 17.81 6.04 -2.81
C LEU A 13 16.40 5.81 -2.21
N LEU A 14 15.91 4.56 -2.22
CA LEU A 14 14.61 4.23 -1.65
C LEU A 14 14.58 4.32 -0.12
N LEU A 15 15.68 3.99 0.56
CA LEU A 15 15.73 3.94 2.03
C LEU A 15 15.26 5.24 2.71
N PRO A 16 15.81 6.44 2.40
CA PRO A 16 15.34 7.68 3.02
C PRO A 16 13.87 7.98 2.67
N ILE A 17 13.39 7.56 1.49
CA ILE A 17 11.99 7.74 1.07
C ILE A 17 11.07 6.83 1.91
N CYS A 18 11.42 5.56 2.09
CA CYS A 18 10.69 4.64 2.97
C CYS A 18 10.66 5.17 4.41
N VAL A 19 11.80 5.65 4.93
CA VAL A 19 11.89 6.23 6.28
C VAL A 19 11.01 7.48 6.39
N TYR A 20 11.02 8.35 5.38
CA TYR A 20 10.15 9.52 5.34
C TYR A 20 8.68 9.13 5.50
N PHE A 21 8.17 8.19 4.70
CA PHE A 21 6.77 7.76 4.77
C PHE A 21 6.41 7.03 6.07
N ILE A 22 7.34 6.29 6.67
CA ILE A 22 7.16 5.68 8.00
C ILE A 22 6.95 6.76 9.07
N LEU A 23 7.79 7.81 9.04
CA LEU A 23 7.80 8.85 10.07
C LEU A 23 6.66 9.86 9.90
N HIS A 24 6.22 10.10 8.66
CA HIS A 24 5.17 11.07 8.31
C HIS A 24 3.88 10.36 7.88
N ARG A 25 3.62 9.15 8.40
CA ARG A 25 2.39 8.42 8.08
C ARG A 25 1.17 9.27 8.44
N GLY A 26 0.22 9.39 7.51
CA GLY A 26 -0.98 10.21 7.66
C GLY A 26 -0.82 11.64 7.16
N GLU A 27 0.39 12.08 6.79
CA GLU A 27 0.56 13.30 6.02
C GLU A 27 0.28 13.05 4.54
N TYR A 28 -0.56 13.88 3.94
CA TYR A 28 -1.01 13.70 2.57
C TYR A 28 0.04 14.18 1.55
N THR A 29 0.39 13.33 0.60
CA THR A 29 1.40 13.60 -0.43
C THR A 29 0.84 13.44 -1.85
N LEU A 30 1.66 13.72 -2.85
CA LEU A 30 1.30 13.45 -4.25
C LEU A 30 1.06 11.97 -4.52
N LEU A 31 1.73 11.06 -3.80
CA LEU A 31 1.55 9.63 -3.97
C LEU A 31 0.18 9.18 -3.45
N ASP A 32 -0.37 9.86 -2.43
CA ASP A 32 -1.72 9.59 -1.92
C ASP A 32 -2.80 9.92 -2.95
N ASN A 33 -2.60 10.94 -3.80
CA ASN A 33 -3.54 11.19 -4.92
C ASN A 33 -3.62 9.99 -5.87
N PHE A 34 -2.47 9.36 -6.18
CA PHE A 34 -2.46 8.16 -7.01
C PHE A 34 -3.21 7.01 -6.31
N HIS A 35 -2.93 6.77 -5.03
CA HIS A 35 -3.63 5.73 -4.26
C HIS A 35 -5.12 5.99 -4.15
N LEU A 36 -5.54 7.25 -4.01
CA LEU A 36 -6.95 7.65 -3.94
C LEU A 36 -7.66 7.36 -5.27
N ILE A 37 -7.10 7.76 -6.41
CA ILE A 37 -7.70 7.46 -7.72
C ILE A 37 -7.84 5.94 -7.93
N VAL A 38 -6.81 5.17 -7.55
CA VAL A 38 -6.85 3.70 -7.65
C VAL A 38 -7.88 3.11 -6.69
N HIS A 39 -8.05 3.68 -5.50
CA HIS A 39 -9.06 3.29 -4.51
C HIS A 39 -10.48 3.48 -5.06
N GLU A 40 -10.79 4.68 -5.55
CA GLU A 40 -12.11 4.99 -6.10
C GLU A 40 -12.45 4.10 -7.31
N ALA A 41 -11.46 3.86 -8.18
CA ALA A 41 -11.61 2.93 -9.29
C ALA A 41 -11.91 1.50 -8.80
N GLY A 42 -11.34 1.10 -7.65
CA GLY A 42 -11.60 -0.18 -7.00
C GLY A 42 -13.08 -0.37 -6.65
N HIS A 43 -13.75 0.62 -6.09
CA HIS A 43 -15.19 0.50 -5.81
C HIS A 43 -16.01 0.19 -7.07
N LEU A 44 -15.70 0.87 -8.18
CA LEU A 44 -16.37 0.60 -9.45
C LEU A 44 -16.05 -0.80 -9.98
N VAL A 45 -14.77 -1.18 -9.98
CA VAL A 45 -14.31 -2.50 -10.46
C VAL A 45 -14.89 -3.63 -9.61
N PHE A 46 -15.09 -3.45 -8.31
CA PHE A 46 -15.59 -4.51 -7.44
C PHE A 46 -17.10 -4.42 -7.14
N SER A 47 -17.81 -3.45 -7.73
CA SER A 47 -19.24 -3.21 -7.51
C SER A 47 -20.15 -4.41 -7.81
N PHE A 48 -19.76 -5.27 -8.75
CA PHE A 48 -20.57 -6.41 -9.17
C PHE A 48 -20.51 -7.62 -8.22
N PHE A 49 -19.66 -7.58 -7.19
CA PHE A 49 -19.53 -8.65 -6.20
C PHE A 49 -20.34 -8.42 -4.92
N GLY A 50 -21.24 -7.42 -4.92
CA GLY A 50 -22.06 -7.04 -3.78
C GLY A 50 -21.41 -6.01 -2.87
N THR A 51 -22.21 -5.43 -1.97
CA THR A 51 -21.85 -4.23 -1.19
C THR A 51 -20.59 -4.42 -0.35
N PHE A 52 -20.45 -5.54 0.36
CA PHE A 52 -19.26 -5.79 1.18
C PHE A 52 -17.96 -5.73 0.36
N ILE A 53 -17.94 -6.43 -0.79
CA ILE A 53 -16.77 -6.46 -1.67
C ILE A 53 -16.58 -5.15 -2.42
N GLN A 54 -17.65 -4.43 -2.73
CA GLN A 54 -17.57 -3.09 -3.31
C GLN A 54 -16.81 -2.12 -2.37
N PHE A 55 -17.18 -2.08 -1.08
CA PHE A 55 -16.53 -1.24 -0.08
C PHE A 55 -15.08 -1.70 0.20
N LEU A 56 -14.83 -3.00 0.23
CA LEU A 56 -13.47 -3.55 0.31
C LEU A 56 -12.64 -3.28 -0.96
N GLY A 57 -13.33 -3.08 -2.08
CA GLY A 57 -12.78 -2.98 -3.44
C GLY A 57 -11.75 -1.88 -3.61
N GLY A 58 -11.92 -0.74 -2.94
CA GLY A 58 -10.94 0.34 -3.01
C GLY A 58 -9.59 -0.07 -2.44
N THR A 59 -9.58 -0.65 -1.24
CA THR A 59 -8.38 -1.22 -0.63
C THR A 59 -7.81 -2.37 -1.49
N LEU A 60 -8.66 -3.27 -2.01
CA LEU A 60 -8.19 -4.38 -2.84
C LEU A 60 -7.46 -3.87 -4.08
N MET A 61 -8.00 -2.88 -4.77
CA MET A 61 -7.38 -2.33 -5.97
C MET A 61 -6.03 -1.66 -5.66
N GLN A 62 -5.96 -0.89 -4.55
CA GLN A 62 -4.70 -0.28 -4.08
C GLN A 62 -3.59 -1.32 -3.83
N LEU A 63 -3.93 -2.55 -3.43
CA LEU A 63 -2.98 -3.63 -3.19
C LEU A 63 -2.71 -4.47 -4.45
N VAL A 64 -3.73 -4.74 -5.26
CA VAL A 64 -3.62 -5.58 -6.47
C VAL A 64 -2.73 -4.93 -7.51
N ILE A 65 -2.84 -3.62 -7.75
CA ILE A 65 -2.05 -2.92 -8.77
C ILE A 65 -0.53 -3.08 -8.56
N PRO A 66 0.05 -2.75 -7.39
CA PRO A 66 1.48 -2.95 -7.18
C PRO A 66 1.89 -4.43 -7.21
N VAL A 67 1.03 -5.37 -6.79
CA VAL A 67 1.28 -6.81 -6.93
C VAL A 67 1.36 -7.25 -8.40
N LEU A 68 0.47 -6.75 -9.26
CA LEU A 68 0.52 -7.03 -10.69
C LEU A 68 1.79 -6.46 -11.32
N LEU A 69 2.19 -5.24 -10.96
CA LEU A 69 3.46 -4.65 -11.40
C LEU A 69 4.66 -5.50 -10.94
N LEU A 70 4.64 -5.99 -9.69
CA LEU A 70 5.68 -6.87 -9.17
C LEU A 70 5.80 -8.14 -10.02
N ILE A 71 4.68 -8.78 -10.37
CA ILE A 71 4.65 -9.98 -11.22
C ILE A 71 5.19 -9.67 -12.62
N VAL A 72 4.80 -8.55 -13.23
CA VAL A 72 5.27 -8.14 -14.56
C VAL A 72 6.79 -7.92 -14.54
N PHE A 73 7.31 -7.15 -13.60
CA PHE A 73 8.75 -6.87 -13.51
C PHE A 73 9.58 -8.09 -13.11
N TYR A 74 9.01 -9.00 -12.33
CA TYR A 74 9.62 -10.31 -12.07
C TYR A 74 9.79 -11.11 -13.35
N LYS A 75 8.71 -11.25 -14.15
CA LYS A 75 8.76 -11.96 -15.44
C LYS A 75 9.68 -11.31 -16.45
N SER A 76 9.87 -9.99 -16.36
CA SER A 76 10.79 -9.23 -17.23
C SER A 76 12.23 -9.16 -16.70
N ALA A 77 12.56 -9.84 -15.59
CA ALA A 77 13.87 -9.79 -14.95
C ALA A 77 14.36 -8.35 -14.66
N MET A 78 13.44 -7.47 -14.25
CA MET A 78 13.70 -6.06 -13.95
C MET A 78 13.73 -5.79 -12.43
N PRO A 79 14.87 -5.99 -11.73
CA PRO A 79 14.92 -5.92 -10.27
C PRO A 79 14.52 -4.54 -9.72
N LYS A 80 14.89 -3.45 -10.41
CA LYS A 80 14.48 -2.09 -9.99
C LYS A 80 12.97 -1.89 -10.07
N GLY A 81 12.32 -2.48 -11.09
CA GLY A 81 10.87 -2.44 -11.21
C GLY A 81 10.20 -3.20 -10.07
N MET A 82 10.74 -4.35 -9.69
CA MET A 82 10.27 -5.10 -8.52
C MET A 82 10.42 -4.32 -7.21
N GLN A 83 11.56 -3.67 -6.99
CA GLN A 83 11.77 -2.80 -5.83
C GLN A 83 10.75 -1.66 -5.78
N LEU A 84 10.48 -1.02 -6.93
CA LEU A 84 9.47 0.03 -7.02
C LEU A 84 8.06 -0.51 -6.73
N SER A 85 7.72 -1.70 -7.21
CA SER A 85 6.43 -2.34 -6.92
C SER A 85 6.28 -2.70 -5.45
N LEU A 86 7.33 -3.23 -4.80
CA LEU A 86 7.33 -3.51 -3.35
C LEU A 86 7.22 -2.21 -2.54
N PHE A 87 7.90 -1.15 -2.97
CA PHE A 87 7.76 0.18 -2.40
C PHE A 87 6.32 0.69 -2.52
N LEU A 88 5.71 0.64 -3.72
CA LEU A 88 4.33 1.06 -3.93
C LEU A 88 3.35 0.24 -3.08
N LEU A 89 3.58 -1.08 -2.94
CA LEU A 89 2.77 -1.93 -2.08
C LEU A 89 2.90 -1.52 -0.61
N GLY A 90 4.11 -1.26 -0.13
CA GLY A 90 4.35 -0.77 1.23
C GLY A 90 3.65 0.58 1.49
N HIS A 91 3.70 1.49 0.51
CA HIS A 91 3.01 2.78 0.62
C HIS A 91 1.48 2.62 0.59
N SER A 92 0.93 1.72 -0.24
CA SER A 92 -0.49 1.36 -0.19
C SER A 92 -0.89 0.89 1.21
N PHE A 93 -0.07 0.07 1.87
CA PHE A 93 -0.34 -0.37 3.23
C PHE A 93 -0.25 0.77 4.28
N ILE A 94 0.59 1.79 4.08
CA ILE A 94 0.56 3.00 4.94
C ILE A 94 -0.78 3.72 4.79
N ASN A 95 -1.23 3.94 3.55
CA ASN A 95 -2.49 4.61 3.27
C ASN A 95 -3.68 3.85 3.89
N VAL A 96 -3.73 2.53 3.69
CA VAL A 96 -4.75 1.64 4.28
C VAL A 96 -4.64 1.60 5.80
N ALA A 97 -3.45 1.62 6.38
CA ALA A 97 -3.27 1.64 7.84
C ALA A 97 -3.88 2.88 8.47
N VAL A 98 -3.63 4.07 7.90
CA VAL A 98 -4.18 5.34 8.37
C VAL A 98 -5.70 5.35 8.18
N TYR A 99 -6.19 4.90 7.03
CA TYR A 99 -7.62 4.88 6.73
C TYR A 99 -8.39 3.89 7.61
N ALA A 100 -7.84 2.70 7.86
CA ALA A 100 -8.46 1.71 8.75
C ALA A 100 -8.47 2.18 10.20
N ALA A 101 -7.40 2.82 10.68
CA ALA A 101 -7.32 3.37 12.03
C ALA A 101 -8.29 4.55 12.25
N ASP A 102 -8.69 5.24 11.18
CA ASP A 102 -9.67 6.33 11.24
C ASP A 102 -11.12 5.83 11.26
N ALA A 103 -11.38 4.52 11.18
CA ALA A 103 -12.73 3.99 10.97
C ALA A 103 -13.77 4.49 11.98
N ARG A 104 -13.46 4.64 13.27
CA ARG A 104 -14.41 5.22 14.25
C ARG A 104 -14.43 6.74 14.24
N THR A 105 -13.28 7.37 14.05
CA THR A 105 -13.13 8.83 14.18
C THR A 105 -13.66 9.56 12.95
N GLN A 106 -13.44 8.98 11.76
CA GLN A 106 -13.82 9.52 10.45
C GLN A 106 -13.34 10.97 10.26
N ALA A 107 -12.12 11.27 10.70
CA ALA A 107 -11.53 12.60 10.57
C ALA A 107 -10.96 12.86 9.18
N LEU A 108 -10.67 11.81 8.40
CA LEU A 108 -10.13 11.95 7.05
C LEU A 108 -11.19 12.51 6.10
N PRO A 109 -10.83 13.48 5.23
CA PRO A 109 -11.75 13.97 4.22
C PRO A 109 -12.03 12.87 3.20
N LEU A 110 -13.31 12.54 3.01
CA LEU A 110 -13.74 11.59 2.00
C LEU A 110 -13.87 12.27 0.64
N LEU A 111 -13.69 11.50 -0.43
CA LEU A 111 -13.94 11.99 -1.77
C LEU A 111 -15.45 11.91 -2.06
N GLY A 112 -16.10 13.06 -2.15
CA GLY A 112 -17.56 13.17 -2.31
C GLY A 112 -18.34 13.00 -1.00
N ASN A 113 -19.63 12.66 -1.09
CA ASN A 113 -20.52 12.45 0.07
C ASN A 113 -20.57 10.96 0.50
N GLY A 114 -19.47 10.23 0.28
CA GLY A 114 -19.40 8.78 0.47
C GLY A 114 -19.46 8.34 1.94
N LYS A 115 -19.75 7.07 2.17
CA LYS A 115 -19.60 6.43 3.49
C LYS A 115 -18.12 6.05 3.69
N HIS A 116 -17.64 6.11 4.92
CA HIS A 116 -16.27 5.68 5.24
C HIS A 116 -16.15 4.15 5.13
N ASP A 117 -15.27 3.64 4.28
CA ASP A 117 -15.29 2.21 3.93
C ASP A 117 -14.89 1.31 5.08
N TRP A 118 -13.80 1.63 5.76
CA TRP A 118 -13.34 0.86 6.91
C TRP A 118 -14.31 0.95 8.09
N ASN A 119 -15.07 2.03 8.25
CA ASN A 119 -16.16 2.07 9.22
C ASN A 119 -17.23 1.03 8.89
N TYR A 120 -17.67 0.98 7.63
CA TYR A 120 -18.66 0.00 7.19
C TYR A 120 -18.13 -1.44 7.33
N LEU A 121 -16.94 -1.74 6.80
CA LEU A 121 -16.33 -3.08 6.81
C LEU A 121 -16.13 -3.61 8.24
N LEU A 122 -15.65 -2.77 9.15
CA LEU A 122 -15.43 -3.17 10.54
C LEU A 122 -16.73 -3.27 11.33
N ASN A 123 -17.77 -2.51 10.99
CA ASN A 123 -19.10 -2.70 11.56
C ASN A 123 -19.70 -4.03 11.15
N GLU A 124 -19.71 -4.35 9.85
CA GLU A 124 -20.27 -5.60 9.33
C GLU A 124 -19.57 -6.85 9.90
N THR A 125 -18.30 -6.71 10.29
CA THR A 125 -17.50 -7.80 10.88
C THR A 125 -17.46 -7.76 12.41
N ASN A 126 -18.13 -6.81 13.07
CA ASN A 126 -18.09 -6.58 14.53
C ASN A 126 -16.67 -6.33 15.08
N LEU A 127 -15.79 -5.74 14.26
CA LEU A 127 -14.41 -5.43 14.59
C LEU A 127 -14.14 -3.92 14.73
N LEU A 128 -15.17 -3.08 14.71
CA LEU A 128 -15.00 -1.61 14.74
C LEU A 128 -14.17 -1.10 15.93
N ASN A 129 -14.26 -1.77 17.09
CA ASN A 129 -13.47 -1.39 18.27
C ASN A 129 -11.97 -1.69 18.16
N PHE A 130 -11.56 -2.44 17.13
CA PHE A 130 -10.18 -2.82 16.84
C PHE A 130 -9.58 -2.04 15.67
N ASP A 131 -10.18 -0.91 15.27
CA ASP A 131 -9.73 -0.08 14.14
C ASP A 131 -8.25 0.32 14.24
N ALA A 132 -7.80 0.78 15.41
CA ALA A 132 -6.42 1.15 15.67
C ALA A 132 -5.46 -0.06 15.57
N GLU A 133 -5.84 -1.22 16.12
CA GLU A 133 -5.06 -2.46 16.05
C GLU A 133 -4.94 -2.96 14.61
N ILE A 134 -6.03 -2.92 13.86
CA ILE A 134 -6.07 -3.30 12.44
C ILE A 134 -5.19 -2.34 11.62
N GLY A 135 -5.26 -1.03 11.89
CA GLY A 135 -4.35 -0.04 11.31
C GLY A 135 -2.89 -0.37 11.61
N ASN A 136 -2.55 -0.73 12.85
CA ASN A 136 -1.19 -1.15 13.22
C ASN A 136 -0.74 -2.43 12.51
N ILE A 137 -1.64 -3.39 12.27
CA ILE A 137 -1.34 -4.59 11.47
C ILE A 137 -0.97 -4.21 10.04
N PHE A 138 -1.78 -3.36 9.39
CA PHE A 138 -1.46 -2.85 8.05
C PHE A 138 -0.15 -2.07 8.02
N PHE A 139 0.12 -1.28 9.05
CA PHE A 139 1.40 -0.58 9.17
C PHE A 139 2.58 -1.56 9.31
N GLY A 140 2.41 -2.68 10.02
CA GLY A 140 3.38 -3.78 10.05
C GLY A 140 3.67 -4.36 8.66
N PHE A 141 2.63 -4.56 7.84
CA PHE A 141 2.81 -4.95 6.43
C PHE A 141 3.54 -3.89 5.62
N ALA A 142 3.26 -2.60 5.82
CA ALA A 142 4.00 -1.53 5.16
C ALA A 142 5.50 -1.61 5.43
N ILE A 143 5.89 -1.75 6.70
CA ILE A 143 7.29 -1.91 7.10
C ILE A 143 7.90 -3.16 6.43
N LEU A 144 7.19 -4.29 6.46
CA LEU A 144 7.65 -5.52 5.82
C LEU A 144 7.95 -5.29 4.33
N PHE A 145 7.04 -4.68 3.58
CA PHE A 145 7.22 -4.46 2.15
C PHE A 145 8.28 -3.41 1.83
N PHE A 146 8.45 -2.38 2.66
CA PHE A 146 9.58 -1.47 2.56
C PHE A 146 10.92 -2.19 2.81
N VAL A 147 11.02 -3.02 3.84
CA VAL A 147 12.23 -3.82 4.09
C VAL A 147 12.51 -4.72 2.88
N LEU A 148 11.50 -5.42 2.36
CA LEU A 148 11.63 -6.24 1.16
C LEU A 148 12.12 -5.40 -0.03
N ALA A 149 11.57 -4.22 -0.27
CA ALA A 149 12.00 -3.32 -1.35
C ALA A 149 13.48 -2.91 -1.22
N ILE A 150 13.99 -2.72 0.00
CA ILE A 150 15.38 -2.35 0.25
C ILE A 150 16.33 -3.55 0.09
N ILE A 151 15.97 -4.73 0.58
CA ILE A 151 16.84 -5.91 0.55
C ILE A 151 16.78 -6.68 -0.77
N PHE A 152 15.73 -6.50 -1.59
CA PHE A 152 15.53 -7.25 -2.81
C PHE A 152 16.75 -7.35 -3.76
N PRO A 153 17.55 -6.28 -4.01
CA PRO A 153 18.73 -6.39 -4.88
C PRO A 153 19.85 -7.28 -4.31
N ALA A 154 19.75 -7.74 -3.06
CA ALA A 154 20.60 -8.80 -2.53
C ALA A 154 20.34 -10.16 -3.19
N HIS A 155 19.13 -10.40 -3.73
CA HIS A 155 18.77 -11.66 -4.34
C HIS A 155 19.14 -11.67 -5.82
N ARG A 156 19.99 -12.62 -6.23
CA ARG A 156 20.29 -12.83 -7.65
C ARG A 156 19.01 -13.30 -8.33
N MET A 157 18.41 -12.46 -9.17
CA MET A 157 17.60 -13.00 -10.26
C MET A 157 18.59 -13.61 -11.25
N ALA A 158 18.46 -14.91 -11.46
CA ALA A 158 19.48 -15.81 -11.96
C ALA A 158 20.27 -15.29 -13.18
N GLU A 159 21.56 -15.63 -13.19
CA GLU A 159 22.45 -15.64 -14.35
C GLU A 159 21.91 -16.57 -15.44
#